data_AF-X1VNX5-F1
#
_entry.id   AF-X1VNX5-F1
#
_cell.length_a   1.000
_cell.length_b   1.000
_cell.length_c   1.000
_cell.angle_alpha   90.00
_cell.angle_beta   90.00
_cell.angle_gamma   90.00
#
_symmetry.space_group_name_H-M   'P 1'
#
loop_
_entity.id
_entity.type
_entity.pdbx_description
1 polymer ?
#
loop_
_entity_poly.entity_id
_entity_poly.type
_entity_poly.pdbx_seq_one_letter_code
_entity_poly.pdbx_strand_id
1 'polypeptide(L)'
;GMMLFLRGSLLAVTGGESVSYKSDIIMPTLLTRYIGHGFRPSHIWFLVLTLIFSIILTNTRYGNWVFATGGNKEVARAMGVNVNKVKVTNFMLSSLMASLSGCIVISRFNLANASFGTGMELEAIASAVIGGTFLTGGY
;
A
#
# COMPACT_ATOMS: atom_id res chain seq x y z
N GLY A 1 5.12 -8.34 -16.00
CA GLY A 1 4.87 -7.37 -17.08
C GLY A 1 5.01 -5.93 -16.61
N MET A 2 4.01 -5.40 -15.88
CA MET A 2 3.96 -3.99 -15.46
C MET A 2 5.22 -3.50 -14.71
N MET A 3 5.75 -4.29 -13.79
CA MET A 3 6.94 -3.91 -13.03
C MET A 3 8.19 -3.73 -13.90
N LEU A 4 8.39 -4.62 -14.88
CA LEU A 4 9.51 -4.52 -15.83
C LEU A 4 9.36 -3.30 -16.73
N PHE A 5 8.11 -2.98 -17.13
CA PHE A 5 7.82 -1.77 -17.89
C PHE A 5 8.11 -0.50 -17.08
N LEU A 6 7.63 -0.43 -15.83
CA LEU A 6 7.87 0.69 -14.93
C LEU A 6 9.36 0.85 -14.56
N ARG A 7 10.10 -0.26 -14.43
CA ARG A 7 11.55 -0.23 -14.25
C ARG A 7 12.28 0.23 -15.50
N GLY A 8 11.87 -0.26 -16.66
CA GLY A 8 12.44 0.15 -17.94
C GLY A 8 12.26 1.65 -18.19
N SER A 9 11.07 2.20 -17.89
CA SER A 9 10.83 3.63 -17.98
C SER A 9 11.64 4.42 -16.95
N LEU A 10 11.74 3.95 -15.71
CA LEU A 10 12.61 4.56 -14.68
C LEU A 10 14.08 4.57 -15.11
N LEU A 11 14.60 3.48 -15.64
CA LEU A 11 15.98 3.38 -16.10
C LEU A 11 16.23 4.27 -17.31
N ALA A 12 15.28 4.37 -18.23
CA ALA A 12 15.35 5.28 -19.37
C ALA A 12 15.40 6.76 -18.95
N VAL A 13 14.68 7.14 -17.88
CA VAL A 13 14.64 8.52 -17.37
C VAL A 13 15.84 8.84 -16.47
N THR A 14 16.31 7.87 -15.67
CA THR A 14 17.41 8.08 -14.70
C THR A 14 18.79 7.82 -15.26
N GLY A 15 18.91 7.20 -16.45
CA GLY A 15 20.19 6.88 -17.08
C GLY A 15 21.04 5.86 -16.30
N GLY A 16 20.47 5.20 -15.27
CA GLY A 16 21.18 4.29 -14.37
C GLY A 16 21.82 4.96 -13.14
N GLU A 17 21.80 6.29 -13.06
CA GLU A 17 22.34 7.06 -11.94
C GLU A 17 21.29 7.27 -10.85
N SER A 18 21.73 7.31 -9.58
CA SER A 18 20.81 7.57 -8.46
C SER A 18 20.45 9.06 -8.44
N VAL A 19 19.25 9.40 -8.90
CA VAL A 19 18.77 10.79 -8.87
C VAL A 19 18.51 11.17 -7.42
N SER A 20 19.36 12.05 -6.89
CA SER A 20 19.26 12.58 -5.54
C SER A 20 18.17 13.65 -5.48
N TYR A 21 17.10 13.37 -4.75
CA TYR A 21 15.99 14.28 -4.57
C TYR A 21 16.31 15.22 -3.40
N LYS A 22 16.71 16.46 -3.72
CA LYS A 22 16.93 17.51 -2.72
C LYS A 22 15.57 18.15 -2.40
N SER A 23 14.82 17.57 -1.45
CA SER A 23 13.50 18.08 -1.07
C SER A 23 13.59 19.26 -0.10
N ASP A 24 12.81 20.30 -0.35
CA ASP A 24 12.53 21.38 0.61
C ASP A 24 12.02 20.86 1.96
N ILE A 25 12.28 21.69 2.98
CA ILE A 25 12.26 21.47 4.43
C ILE A 25 10.94 20.86 4.99
N ILE A 26 9.85 20.83 4.22
CA ILE A 26 8.48 20.55 4.67
C ILE A 26 8.17 19.03 4.67
N MET A 27 8.51 18.30 3.60
CA MET A 27 8.25 16.86 3.52
C MET A 27 9.06 16.00 4.52
N PRO A 28 10.38 16.21 4.70
CA PRO A 28 11.12 15.46 5.71
C PRO A 28 10.74 15.87 7.14
N THR A 29 10.21 17.08 7.36
CA THR A 29 9.79 17.54 8.71
C THR A 29 8.48 16.90 9.16
N LEU A 30 7.52 16.69 8.26
CA LEU A 30 6.23 16.07 8.57
C LEU A 30 6.28 14.53 8.61
N LEU A 31 7.19 13.92 7.83
CA LEU A 31 7.27 12.46 7.68
C LEU A 31 8.44 11.80 8.44
N THR A 32 9.53 12.52 8.72
CA THR A 32 10.80 11.88 9.11
C THR A 32 11.56 12.60 10.23
N ARG A 33 11.27 13.87 10.53
CA ARG A 33 12.03 14.64 11.53
C ARG A 33 11.70 14.11 12.91
N TYR A 34 12.76 13.70 13.60
CA TYR A 34 12.75 13.22 14.97
C TYR A 34 11.96 14.19 15.86
N ILE A 35 10.74 13.81 16.21
CA ILE A 35 10.17 14.14 17.51
C ILE A 35 10.99 13.29 18.48
N GLY A 36 11.59 13.88 19.51
CA GLY A 36 12.68 13.29 20.31
C GLY A 36 12.48 11.83 20.80
N HIS A 37 13.58 11.21 21.22
CA HIS A 37 13.72 9.82 21.70
C HIS A 37 13.82 8.69 20.64
N GLY A 38 14.45 8.91 19.48
CA GLY A 38 14.81 7.77 18.62
C GLY A 38 13.64 7.09 17.89
N PHE A 39 12.41 7.58 18.06
CA PHE A 39 11.22 7.04 17.41
C PHE A 39 11.08 7.57 15.98
N ARG A 40 11.10 6.66 15.00
CA ARG A 40 10.84 6.98 13.60
C ARG A 40 9.32 7.14 13.37
N PRO A 41 8.85 8.27 12.82
CA PRO A 41 7.43 8.51 12.57
C PRO A 41 6.76 7.50 11.61
N SER A 42 7.53 6.74 10.84
CA SER A 42 7.02 5.65 10.00
C SER A 42 6.21 4.61 10.79
N HIS A 43 6.57 4.35 12.05
CA HIS A 43 5.81 3.43 12.92
C HIS A 43 4.48 4.03 13.37
N ILE A 44 4.42 5.37 13.53
CA ILE A 44 3.20 6.08 13.87
C ILE A 44 2.22 6.00 12.71
N TRP A 45 2.68 6.27 11.48
CA TRP A 45 1.86 6.11 10.28
C TRP A 45 1.34 4.69 10.12
N PHE A 46 2.17 3.67 10.37
CA PHE A 46 1.73 2.29 10.38
C PHE A 46 0.62 2.03 11.41
N LEU A 47 0.83 2.43 12.67
CA LEU A 47 -0.17 2.25 13.74
C LEU A 47 -1.48 2.98 13.45
N VAL A 48 -1.40 4.23 13.00
CA VAL A 48 -2.56 5.05 12.65
C VAL A 48 -3.36 4.41 11.52
N LEU A 49 -2.69 4.01 10.43
CA LEU A 49 -3.35 3.37 9.29
C LEU A 49 -3.97 2.02 9.68
N THR A 50 -3.25 1.17 10.42
CA THR A 50 -3.77 -0.11 10.91
C THR A 50 -5.02 0.10 11.77
N LEU A 51 -5.01 1.08 12.67
CA LEU A 51 -6.15 1.37 13.53
C LEU A 51 -7.35 1.90 12.73
N ILE A 52 -7.12 2.80 11.77
CA ILE A 52 -8.17 3.29 10.88
C ILE A 52 -8.78 2.14 10.06
N PHE A 53 -7.96 1.30 9.44
CA PHE A 53 -8.46 0.18 8.63
C PHE A 53 -9.17 -0.89 9.46
N SER A 54 -8.67 -1.17 10.67
CA SER A 54 -9.34 -2.08 11.60
C SER A 54 -10.73 -1.56 11.96
N ILE A 55 -10.86 -0.26 12.28
CA ILE A 55 -12.16 0.34 12.59
C ILE A 55 -13.07 0.33 11.36
N ILE A 56 -12.57 0.69 10.18
CA ILE A 56 -13.37 0.66 8.95
C ILE A 56 -13.87 -0.75 8.68
N LEU A 57 -13.01 -1.77 8.81
CA LEU A 57 -13.37 -3.14 8.50
C LEU A 57 -14.35 -3.74 9.53
N THR A 58 -14.20 -3.42 10.82
CA THR A 58 -15.04 -3.99 11.89
C THR A 58 -16.32 -3.20 12.15
N ASN A 59 -16.31 -1.88 12.02
CA ASN A 59 -17.43 -1.01 12.43
C ASN A 59 -18.23 -0.39 11.28
N THR A 60 -17.84 -0.57 10.01
CA THR A 60 -18.57 0.06 8.89
C THR A 60 -19.31 -0.95 8.03
N ARG A 61 -20.40 -0.49 7.38
CA ARG A 61 -21.15 -1.29 6.38
C ARG A 61 -20.27 -1.77 5.22
N TYR A 62 -19.22 -0.99 4.90
CA TYR A 62 -18.25 -1.37 3.88
C TYR A 62 -17.51 -2.67 4.25
N GLY A 63 -17.11 -2.83 5.51
CA GLY A 63 -16.46 -4.05 5.98
C GLY A 63 -17.33 -5.28 5.80
N ASN A 64 -18.62 -5.18 6.15
CA ASN A 64 -19.58 -6.27 5.94
C ASN A 64 -19.71 -6.64 4.45
N TRP A 65 -19.71 -5.65 3.55
CA TRP A 65 -19.71 -5.91 2.11
C TRP A 65 -18.43 -6.58 1.63
N VAL A 66 -17.27 -6.17 2.16
CA VAL A 66 -15.98 -6.81 1.85
C VAL A 66 -16.00 -8.27 2.27
N PHE A 67 -16.40 -8.59 3.51
CA PHE A 67 -16.49 -9.97 3.99
C PHE A 67 -17.51 -10.81 3.20
N ALA A 68 -18.69 -10.25 2.91
CA ALA A 68 -19.71 -10.94 2.11
C ALA A 68 -19.22 -11.26 0.69
N THR A 69 -18.50 -10.32 0.06
CA THR A 69 -17.93 -10.55 -1.29
C THR A 69 -16.72 -11.49 -1.31
N GLY A 70 -16.04 -11.63 -0.16
CA GLY A 70 -14.91 -12.53 0.03
C GLY A 70 -15.33 -13.98 0.30
N GLY A 71 -16.51 -14.23 0.89
CA GLY A 71 -17.14 -15.54 0.79
C GLY A 71 -17.69 -15.72 -0.61
N ASN A 72 -19.01 -15.84 -0.75
CA ASN A 72 -19.61 -16.16 -2.02
C ASN A 72 -20.08 -14.89 -2.78
N LYS A 73 -19.47 -14.64 -3.94
CA LYS A 73 -19.79 -13.49 -4.82
C LYS A 73 -21.24 -13.51 -5.35
N GLU A 74 -21.80 -14.68 -5.61
CA GLU A 74 -23.17 -14.84 -6.09
C GLU A 74 -24.18 -14.53 -4.98
N VAL A 75 -23.91 -15.01 -3.76
CA VAL A 75 -24.72 -14.71 -2.57
C VAL A 75 -24.65 -13.22 -2.22
N ALA A 76 -23.46 -12.61 -2.29
CA ALA A 76 -23.31 -11.17 -2.08
C ALA A 76 -24.11 -10.35 -3.10
N ARG A 77 -24.15 -10.80 -4.36
CA ARG A 77 -24.97 -10.18 -5.42
C ARG A 77 -26.46 -10.31 -5.11
N ALA A 78 -26.90 -11.49 -4.66
CA ALA A 78 -28.28 -11.75 -4.27
C ALA A 78 -28.73 -10.88 -3.08
N MET A 79 -27.81 -10.55 -2.17
CA MET A 79 -28.03 -9.60 -1.06
C MET A 79 -27.96 -8.12 -1.48
N GLY A 80 -27.90 -7.81 -2.78
CA GLY A 80 -27.88 -6.43 -3.29
C GLY A 80 -26.52 -5.73 -3.19
N VAL A 81 -25.44 -6.42 -2.83
CA VAL A 81 -24.09 -5.83 -2.76
C VAL A 81 -23.50 -5.73 -4.16
N ASN A 82 -23.05 -4.53 -4.54
CA ASN A 82 -22.34 -4.33 -5.80
C ASN A 82 -20.89 -4.80 -5.69
N VAL A 83 -20.69 -6.10 -5.92
CA VAL A 83 -19.39 -6.80 -5.85
C VAL A 83 -18.31 -6.11 -6.71
N ASN A 84 -18.69 -5.55 -7.86
CA ASN A 84 -17.74 -4.88 -8.75
C ASN A 84 -17.23 -3.57 -8.14
N LYS A 85 -18.10 -2.77 -7.52
CA LYS A 85 -17.69 -1.54 -6.82
C LYS A 85 -16.75 -1.86 -5.66
N VAL A 86 -17.08 -2.85 -4.83
CA VAL A 86 -16.23 -3.26 -3.68
C VAL A 86 -14.84 -3.68 -4.15
N LYS A 87 -14.75 -4.48 -5.22
CA LYS A 87 -13.46 -4.86 -5.80
C LYS A 87 -12.64 -3.66 -6.26
N VAL A 88 -13.25 -2.74 -7.02
CA VAL A 88 -12.55 -1.54 -7.52
C VAL A 88 -12.08 -0.68 -6.34
N THR A 89 -12.92 -0.46 -5.33
CA THR A 89 -12.56 0.33 -4.15
C THR A 89 -11.40 -0.30 -3.38
N ASN A 90 -11.37 -1.63 -3.20
CA ASN A 90 -10.24 -2.32 -2.57
C ASN A 90 -8.94 -2.18 -3.37
N PHE A 91 -8.98 -2.28 -4.71
CA PHE A 91 -7.80 -2.06 -5.54
C PHE A 91 -7.29 -0.62 -5.44
N MET A 92 -8.19 0.36 -5.49
CA MET A 92 -7.83 1.78 -5.35
C MET A 92 -7.19 2.06 -3.98
N LEU A 93 -7.75 1.47 -2.92
CA LEU A 93 -7.23 1.62 -1.57
C LEU A 93 -5.82 1.04 -1.44
N SER A 94 -5.59 -0.16 -1.99
CA SER A 94 -4.27 -0.79 -2.04
C SER A 94 -3.26 0.06 -2.82
N SER A 95 -3.65 0.62 -3.97
CA SER A 95 -2.79 1.54 -4.73
C SER A 95 -2.45 2.81 -3.97
N LEU A 96 -3.41 3.37 -3.22
CA LEU A 96 -3.19 4.54 -2.38
C LEU A 96 -2.19 4.24 -1.26
N MET A 97 -2.29 3.07 -0.61
CA MET A 97 -1.33 2.64 0.40
C MET A 97 0.06 2.41 -0.20
N ALA A 98 0.15 1.78 -1.38
CA ALA A 98 1.40 1.58 -2.09
C ALA A 98 2.08 2.92 -2.46
N SER A 99 1.29 3.89 -2.93
CA SER A 99 1.78 5.24 -3.24
C SER A 99 2.30 5.96 -2.00
N LEU A 100 1.56 5.93 -0.89
CA LEU A 100 2.00 6.53 0.37
C LEU A 100 3.29 5.89 0.89
N SER A 101 3.37 4.56 0.85
CA SER A 101 4.59 3.82 1.22
C SER A 101 5.79 4.23 0.36
N GLY A 102 5.60 4.35 -0.96
CA GLY A 102 6.63 4.84 -1.88
C GLY A 102 7.12 6.25 -1.54
N CYS A 103 6.21 7.19 -1.22
CA CYS A 103 6.59 8.54 -0.78
C CYS A 103 7.44 8.51 0.50
N ILE A 104 7.12 7.66 1.46
CA ILE A 104 7.90 7.50 2.71
C ILE A 104 9.29 6.95 2.40
N VAL A 105 9.42 5.95 1.52
CA VAL A 105 10.70 5.36 1.13
C VAL A 105 11.60 6.40 0.44
N ILE A 106 11.06 7.17 -0.51
CA ILE A 106 11.81 8.21 -1.21
C ILE A 106 12.26 9.31 -0.23
N SER A 107 11.39 9.74 0.68
CA SER A 107 11.74 10.73 1.71
C SER A 107 12.80 10.21 2.69
N ARG A 108 12.82 8.90 2.96
CA ARG A 108 13.81 8.27 3.85
C ARG A 108 15.20 8.20 3.23
N PHE A 109 15.29 7.83 1.96
CA PHE A 109 16.58 7.60 1.30
C PHE A 109 17.08 8.80 0.49
N ASN A 110 16.22 9.80 0.22
CA ASN A 110 16.48 10.96 -0.66
C ASN A 110 17.10 10.58 -2.02
N LEU A 111 16.95 9.32 -2.42
CA LEU A 111 17.56 8.72 -3.59
C LEU A 111 16.49 7.88 -4.27
N ALA A 112 16.34 8.07 -5.57
CA ALA A 112 15.51 7.23 -6.42
C ALA A 112 16.41 6.34 -7.27
N ASN A 113 16.22 5.02 -7.16
CA ASN A 113 16.93 4.00 -7.94
C ASN A 113 15.92 2.94 -8.42
N ALA A 114 16.07 2.49 -9.66
CA ALA A 114 15.21 1.48 -10.28
C ALA A 114 15.24 0.10 -9.57
N SER A 115 16.30 -0.19 -8.81
CA SER A 115 16.45 -1.44 -8.05
C SER A 115 15.69 -1.44 -6.71
N PHE A 116 15.19 -0.29 -6.25
CA PHE A 116 14.34 -0.26 -5.05
C PHE A 116 13.06 -1.07 -5.25
N GLY A 117 12.61 -1.72 -4.17
CA GLY A 117 11.41 -2.55 -4.17
C GLY A 117 11.58 -3.97 -4.71
N THR A 118 12.77 -4.38 -5.18
CA THR A 118 12.98 -5.78 -5.60
C THR A 118 12.73 -6.72 -4.43
N GLY A 119 11.86 -7.72 -4.61
CA GLY A 119 11.51 -8.68 -3.57
C GLY A 119 10.40 -8.21 -2.63
N MET A 120 10.16 -6.89 -2.51
CA MET A 120 9.06 -6.36 -1.71
C MET A 120 7.70 -6.75 -2.29
N GLU A 121 7.59 -6.98 -3.61
CA GLU A 121 6.38 -7.57 -4.19
C GLU A 121 6.02 -8.92 -3.58
N LEU A 122 7.01 -9.82 -3.45
CA LEU A 122 6.79 -11.16 -2.93
C LEU A 122 6.56 -11.11 -1.43
N GLU A 123 7.30 -10.26 -0.71
CA GLU A 123 7.07 -10.01 0.72
C GLU A 123 5.68 -9.43 0.98
N ALA A 124 5.19 -8.53 0.12
CA ALA A 124 3.85 -7.98 0.23
C ALA A 124 2.78 -9.07 0.07
N ILE A 125 2.93 -9.95 -0.94
CA ILE A 125 2.03 -11.10 -1.13
C ILE A 125 2.12 -12.05 0.07
N ALA A 126 3.33 -12.39 0.52
CA ALA A 126 3.54 -13.28 1.66
C ALA A 126 2.94 -12.71 2.96
N SER A 127 3.10 -11.41 3.21
CA SER A 127 2.54 -10.74 4.39
C SER A 127 1.01 -10.75 4.38
N ALA A 128 0.38 -10.58 3.22
CA ALA A 128 -1.08 -10.68 3.08
C ALA A 128 -1.57 -12.09 3.36
N VAL A 129 -0.83 -13.12 2.93
CA VAL A 129 -1.19 -14.52 3.17
C VAL A 129 -1.00 -14.91 4.63
N ILE A 130 0.11 -14.52 5.26
CA ILE A 130 0.35 -14.69 6.70
C ILE A 130 -0.74 -13.96 7.52
N GLY A 131 -1.21 -12.81 7.02
CA GLY A 131 -2.33 -12.07 7.60
C GLY A 131 -3.71 -12.73 7.44
N GLY A 132 -3.82 -13.87 6.76
CA GLY A 132 -5.05 -14.67 6.67
C GLY A 132 -5.80 -14.60 5.34
N THR A 133 -5.18 -14.10 4.25
CA THR A 133 -5.80 -14.11 2.91
C THR A 133 -5.39 -15.34 2.09
N PHE A 134 -6.33 -15.96 1.37
CA PHE A 134 -6.04 -17.11 0.51
C PHE A 134 -5.49 -16.66 -0.86
N LEU A 135 -4.48 -17.38 -1.38
CA LEU A 135 -3.90 -17.14 -2.72
C LEU A 135 -4.92 -17.33 -3.85
N THR A 136 -5.89 -18.22 -3.65
CA THR A 136 -6.99 -18.50 -4.59
C THR A 136 -8.09 -17.43 -4.56
N GLY A 137 -8.03 -16.48 -3.61
CA GLY A 137 -9.18 -15.67 -3.23
C GLY A 137 -10.14 -16.45 -2.33
N GLY A 138 -11.20 -15.79 -1.86
CA GLY A 138 -12.17 -16.42 -0.96
C GLY A 138 -13.27 -17.25 -1.65
N TYR A 139 -14.06 -17.95 -0.83
CA TYR A 139 -14.82 -19.17 -1.14
C TYR A 139 -16.19 -18.94 -1.80
#